data_AF-A0A832K8I0-F1
#
_entry.id   AF-A0A832K8I0-F1
#
_cell.length_a   1.000
_cell.length_b   1.000
_cell.length_c   1.000
_cell.angle_alpha   90.00
_cell.angle_beta   90.00
_cell.angle_gamma   90.00
#
_symmetry.space_group_name_H-M   'P 1'
#
loop_
_entity.id
_entity.type
_entity.pdbx_description
1 polymer ?
#
loop_
_entity_poly.entity_id
_entity_poly.type
_entity_poly.pdbx_seq_one_letter_code
_entity_poly.pdbx_strand_id
1 'polypeptide(L)'
;MAVKKMTSDGRGPWKNRLLGILAEQIQRAFVTGVRKGLMRLLRIIILALAGVIVLAAGIIFLWIGFYYFLSKFLQPWIAWLIVGFASTLLGLFLLLAAYLTR
;
A
#
# COMPACT_ATOMS: atom_id res chain seq x y z
N MET A 1 16.32 3.25 -68.94
CA MET A 1 16.34 2.85 -67.52
C MET A 1 16.97 3.98 -66.69
N ALA A 2 16.21 4.94 -66.15
CA ALA A 2 16.77 5.94 -65.22
C ALA A 2 15.70 6.74 -64.43
N VAL A 3 14.60 6.10 -64.00
CA VAL A 3 13.59 6.80 -63.16
C VAL A 3 13.21 5.92 -61.97
N LYS A 4 14.14 5.71 -61.04
CA LYS A 4 13.80 5.07 -59.76
C LYS A 4 14.85 5.25 -58.67
N LYS A 5 15.07 6.49 -58.18
CA LYS A 5 15.79 6.69 -56.90
C LYS A 5 15.68 8.11 -56.32
N MET A 6 14.47 8.69 -56.28
CA MET A 6 14.26 9.99 -55.60
C MET A 6 12.92 10.01 -54.85
N THR A 7 12.71 9.01 -54.00
CA THR A 7 11.61 9.01 -53.02
C THR A 7 12.09 8.38 -51.72
N SER A 8 13.03 9.02 -51.04
CA SER A 8 13.35 8.64 -49.67
C SER A 8 14.13 9.77 -49.00
N ASP A 9 13.45 10.86 -48.65
CA ASP A 9 13.46 11.40 -47.27
C ASP A 9 12.62 12.69 -47.23
N GLY A 10 11.29 12.53 -47.19
CA GLY A 10 10.34 13.63 -47.09
C GLY A 10 10.01 14.04 -45.66
N ARG A 11 10.89 13.77 -44.68
CA ARG A 11 10.67 14.21 -43.28
C ARG A 11 11.40 15.51 -43.01
N GLY A 12 10.75 16.61 -43.36
CA GLY A 12 11.27 17.97 -43.14
C GLY A 12 11.59 18.27 -41.66
N PRO A 13 12.53 19.21 -41.40
CA PRO A 13 13.10 19.53 -40.08
C PRO A 13 12.06 20.02 -39.04
N TRP A 14 10.87 20.38 -39.50
CA TRP A 14 9.74 20.84 -38.69
C TRP A 14 9.12 19.73 -37.83
N LYS A 15 9.16 18.47 -38.28
CA LYS A 15 8.57 17.34 -37.54
C LYS A 15 9.30 17.11 -36.22
N ASN A 16 10.63 17.25 -36.23
CA ASN A 16 11.47 17.04 -35.05
C ASN A 16 11.24 18.12 -33.99
N ARG A 17 11.00 19.37 -34.42
CA ARG A 17 10.64 20.47 -33.52
C ARG A 17 9.26 20.27 -32.88
N LEU A 18 8.26 19.84 -33.66
CA LEU A 18 6.92 19.57 -33.14
C LEU A 18 6.91 18.40 -32.14
N LEU A 19 7.66 17.34 -32.43
CA LEU A 19 7.81 16.20 -31.52
C LEU A 19 8.49 16.61 -30.19
N GLY A 20 9.49 17.47 -30.22
CA GLY A 20 10.13 17.99 -29.00
C GLY A 20 9.16 18.80 -28.13
N ILE A 21 8.37 19.69 -28.74
CA ILE A 21 7.40 20.52 -28.01
C ILE A 21 6.27 19.66 -27.40
N LEU A 22 5.75 18.67 -28.14
CA LEU A 22 4.76 17.74 -27.61
C LEU A 22 5.34 16.87 -26.49
N ALA A 23 6.56 16.37 -26.65
CA ALA A 23 7.23 15.59 -25.61
C ALA A 23 7.37 16.39 -24.32
N GLU A 24 7.80 17.65 -24.40
CA GLU A 24 7.91 18.51 -23.21
C GLU A 24 6.56 18.79 -22.53
N GLN A 25 5.51 19.05 -23.30
CA GLN A 25 4.16 19.29 -22.75
C GLN A 25 3.62 18.05 -22.04
N ILE A 26 3.77 16.88 -22.69
CA ILE A 26 3.36 15.59 -22.11
C ILE A 26 4.17 15.33 -20.84
N GLN A 27 5.48 15.52 -20.86
CA GLN A 27 6.33 15.26 -19.70
C GLN A 27 5.97 16.16 -18.51
N ARG A 28 5.72 17.46 -18.75
CA ARG A 28 5.29 18.40 -17.69
C ARG A 28 3.93 18.02 -17.10
N ALA A 29 2.96 17.68 -17.94
CA ALA A 29 1.63 17.24 -17.51
C ALA A 29 1.67 15.91 -16.76
N PHE A 30 2.51 14.97 -17.21
CA PHE A 30 2.71 13.68 -16.57
C PHE A 30 3.36 13.83 -15.19
N VAL A 31 4.41 14.64 -15.08
CA VAL A 31 5.09 14.91 -13.79
C VAL A 31 4.14 15.54 -12.78
N THR A 32 3.28 16.49 -13.20
CA THR A 32 2.30 17.08 -12.29
C THR A 32 1.17 16.12 -11.91
N GLY A 33 0.70 15.28 -12.85
CA GLY A 33 -0.29 14.25 -12.58
C GLY A 33 0.21 13.17 -11.62
N VAL A 34 1.40 12.62 -11.89
CA VAL A 34 2.05 11.60 -11.05
C VAL A 34 2.35 12.15 -9.66
N ARG A 35 2.88 13.37 -9.54
CA ARG A 35 3.21 13.96 -8.23
C ARG A 35 1.98 14.09 -7.32
N LYS A 36 0.84 14.51 -7.86
CA LYS A 36 -0.42 14.60 -7.10
C LYS A 36 -0.95 13.21 -6.70
N GLY A 37 -0.88 12.24 -7.61
CA GLY A 37 -1.27 10.85 -7.33
C GLY A 37 -0.39 10.22 -6.24
N LEU A 38 0.93 10.40 -6.36
CA LEU A 38 1.92 9.87 -5.43
C LEU A 38 1.74 10.45 -4.03
N MET A 39 1.50 11.77 -3.89
CA MET A 39 1.25 12.39 -2.58
C MET A 39 -0.02 11.86 -1.90
N ARG A 40 -1.08 11.55 -2.67
CA ARG A 40 -2.28 10.91 -2.10
C ARG A 40 -1.98 9.51 -1.61
N LEU A 41 -1.30 8.70 -2.41
CA LEU A 41 -0.93 7.33 -2.01
C LEU A 41 -0.02 7.34 -0.78
N LEU A 42 0.98 8.22 -0.75
CA LEU A 42 1.88 8.36 0.39
C LEU A 42 1.11 8.71 1.66
N ARG A 43 0.14 9.62 1.57
CA ARG A 43 -0.70 10.00 2.71
C ARG A 43 -1.56 8.84 3.20
N ILE A 44 -2.15 8.06 2.29
CA ILE A 44 -2.94 6.87 2.63
C ILE A 44 -2.06 5.82 3.32
N ILE A 45 -0.87 5.56 2.78
CA ILE A 45 0.09 4.60 3.34
C ILE A 45 0.50 5.04 4.75
N ILE A 46 0.86 6.32 4.94
CA ILE A 46 1.24 6.86 6.26
C ILE A 46 0.08 6.72 7.26
N LEU A 47 -1.14 7.04 6.84
CA LEU A 47 -2.32 6.94 7.72
C LEU A 47 -2.65 5.49 8.07
N ALA A 48 -2.52 4.58 7.09
CA ALA A 48 -2.69 3.15 7.31
C ALA A 48 -1.63 2.60 8.27
N LEU A 49 -0.35 2.97 8.09
CA LEU A 49 0.73 2.60 9.01
C LEU A 49 0.47 3.11 10.44
N ALA A 50 0.07 4.38 10.58
CA ALA A 50 -0.27 4.93 11.89
C ALA A 50 -1.43 4.14 12.54
N GLY A 51 -2.47 3.82 11.77
CA GLY A 51 -3.58 2.99 12.23
C GLY A 51 -3.13 1.60 12.69
N VAL A 52 -2.26 0.93 11.90
CA VAL A 52 -1.71 -0.38 12.25
C VAL A 52 -0.87 -0.33 13.52
N ILE A 53 -0.02 0.69 13.69
CA ILE A 53 0.79 0.85 14.90
C ILE A 53 -0.10 1.04 16.13
N VAL A 54 -1.14 1.86 16.03
CA VAL A 54 -2.09 2.08 17.13
C VAL A 54 -2.87 0.81 17.45
N LEU A 55 -3.30 0.07 16.43
CA LEU A 55 -3.96 -1.24 16.60
C LEU A 55 -3.04 -2.24 17.31
N ALA A 56 -1.79 -2.35 16.86
CA ALA A 56 -0.80 -3.24 17.46
C ALA A 56 -0.53 -2.86 18.92
N ALA A 57 -0.34 -1.58 19.22
CA ALA A 57 -0.18 -1.09 20.58
C ALA A 57 -1.39 -1.40 21.46
N GLY A 58 -2.60 -1.21 20.93
CA GLY A 58 -3.85 -1.55 21.60
C GLY A 58 -3.94 -3.04 21.94
N ILE A 59 -3.60 -3.92 20.99
CA ILE A 59 -3.59 -5.37 21.20
C ILE A 59 -2.57 -5.77 22.28
N ILE A 60 -1.34 -5.23 22.21
CA ILE A 60 -0.30 -5.50 23.21
C ILE A 60 -0.76 -5.05 24.60
N PHE A 61 -1.34 -3.85 24.69
CA PHE A 61 -1.83 -3.32 25.95
C PHE A 61 -2.99 -4.15 26.50
N LEU A 62 -3.91 -4.59 25.63
CA LEU A 62 -5.00 -5.48 26.00
C LEU A 62 -4.47 -6.80 26.57
N TRP A 63 -3.46 -7.38 25.94
CA TRP A 63 -2.82 -8.62 26.37
C TRP A 63 -2.14 -8.50 27.74
N ILE A 64 -1.35 -7.44 27.91
CA ILE A 64 -0.65 -7.18 29.18
C ILE A 64 -1.67 -6.93 30.29
N GLY A 65 -2.68 -6.09 30.04
CA GLY A 65 -3.75 -5.80 31.00
C GLY A 65 -4.55 -7.05 31.38
N PHE A 66 -4.88 -7.89 30.39
CA PHE A 66 -5.61 -9.14 30.62
C PHE A 66 -4.78 -10.15 31.41
N TYR A 67 -3.50 -10.28 31.10
CA TYR A 67 -2.57 -11.11 31.87
C TYR A 67 -2.46 -10.62 33.33
N TYR A 68 -2.32 -9.30 33.54
CA TYR A 68 -2.20 -8.72 34.87
C TYR A 68 -3.50 -8.83 35.69
N PHE A 69 -4.65 -8.76 35.02
CA PHE A 69 -5.94 -8.98 35.64
C PHE A 69 -6.12 -10.44 36.05
N LEU A 70 -5.77 -11.39 35.18
CA LEU A 70 -5.86 -12.82 35.51
C LEU A 70 -4.85 -13.25 36.58
N SER A 71 -3.64 -12.71 36.59
CA SER A 71 -2.63 -13.07 37.59
C SER A 71 -2.99 -12.64 39.01
N LYS A 72 -3.92 -11.69 39.17
CA LYS A 72 -4.50 -11.32 40.47
C LYS A 72 -5.47 -12.37 41.01
N PHE A 73 -6.10 -13.17 40.15
CA PHE A 73 -7.14 -14.13 40.54
C PHE A 73 -6.72 -15.60 40.33
N LEU A 74 -5.72 -15.88 39.48
CA LEU A 74 -5.27 -17.22 39.12
C LEU A 74 -3.75 -17.38 39.19
N GLN A 75 -3.31 -18.62 39.34
CA GLN A 75 -1.91 -19.02 39.26
C GLN A 75 -1.30 -18.62 37.89
N PRO A 76 -0.05 -18.13 37.82
CA PRO A 76 0.53 -17.53 36.62
C PRO A 76 0.51 -18.43 35.38
N TRP A 77 0.62 -19.75 35.60
CA TRP A 77 0.62 -20.75 34.54
C TRP A 77 -0.73 -20.85 33.81
N ILE A 78 -1.83 -20.70 34.55
CA ILE A 78 -3.19 -20.76 33.99
C ILE A 78 -3.50 -19.47 33.22
N ALA A 79 -3.01 -18.32 33.70
CA ALA A 79 -3.17 -17.05 33.00
C ALA A 79 -2.58 -17.09 31.59
N TRP A 80 -1.42 -17.71 31.43
CA TRP A 80 -0.78 -17.89 30.13
C TRP A 80 -1.62 -18.77 29.17
N LEU A 81 -2.19 -19.86 29.68
CA LEU A 81 -3.07 -20.74 28.89
C LEU A 81 -4.33 -20.02 28.41
N ILE A 82 -4.97 -19.23 29.28
CA ILE A 82 -6.21 -18.52 28.91
C ILE A 82 -5.91 -17.43 27.86
N VAL A 83 -4.81 -16.71 28.02
CA VAL A 83 -4.36 -15.72 27.02
C VAL A 83 -4.08 -16.39 25.68
N GLY A 84 -3.37 -17.53 25.68
CA GLY A 84 -3.12 -18.32 24.47
C GLY A 84 -4.41 -18.78 23.81
N PHE A 85 -5.35 -19.32 24.58
CA PHE A 85 -6.63 -19.81 24.08
C PHE A 85 -7.49 -18.68 23.49
N ALA A 86 -7.56 -17.53 24.17
CA ALA A 86 -8.26 -16.35 23.67
C ALA A 86 -7.65 -15.85 22.36
N SER A 87 -6.32 -15.86 22.24
CA SER A 87 -5.61 -15.55 21.00
C SER A 87 -5.98 -16.49 19.85
N THR A 88 -5.98 -17.80 20.12
CA THR A 88 -6.33 -18.81 19.12
C THR A 88 -7.76 -18.61 18.63
N LEU A 89 -8.70 -18.34 19.55
CA LEU A 89 -10.10 -18.04 19.20
C LEU A 89 -10.22 -16.79 18.33
N LEU A 90 -9.50 -15.72 18.68
CA LEU A 90 -9.50 -14.47 17.90
C LEU A 90 -8.94 -14.70 16.49
N GLY A 91 -7.82 -15.42 16.39
CA GLY A 91 -7.24 -15.80 15.11
C GLY A 91 -8.17 -16.67 14.27
N LEU A 92 -8.85 -17.63 14.90
CA LEU A 92 -9.83 -18.49 14.23
C LEU A 92 -11.03 -17.69 13.72
N PHE A 93 -11.52 -16.74 14.51
CA PHE A 93 -12.64 -15.87 14.13
C PHE A 93 -12.28 -14.99 12.94
N LEU A 94 -11.07 -14.41 12.93
CA LEU A 94 -10.55 -13.68 11.78
C LEU A 94 -10.44 -14.56 10.54
N LEU A 95 -9.95 -15.80 10.70
CA LEU A 95 -9.82 -16.75 9.60
C LEU A 95 -11.20 -17.08 9.00
N LEU A 96 -12.20 -17.29 9.86
CA LEU A 96 -13.58 -17.53 9.46
C LEU A 96 -14.17 -16.33 8.71
N ALA A 97 -13.99 -15.12 9.25
CA ALA A 97 -14.47 -13.90 8.61
C ALA A 97 -13.82 -13.68 7.23
N ALA A 98 -12.51 -13.94 7.13
CA ALA A 98 -11.79 -13.86 5.86
C ALA A 98 -12.27 -14.92 4.85
N TYR A 99 -12.59 -16.13 5.32
CA TYR A 99 -13.13 -17.19 4.48
C TYR A 99 -14.54 -16.86 3.99
N LEU A 100 -15.40 -16.31 4.85
CA LEU A 100 -16.79 -15.97 4.53
C LEU A 100 -16.91 -14.74 3.62
N THR A 101 -15.93 -13.84 3.65
CA THR A 101 -15.88 -12.65 2.79
C THR A 101 -15.36 -12.98 1.38
N ARG A 102 -14.80 -14.17 1.17
CA ARG A 102 -14.22 -14.64 -0.09
C ARG A 102 -15.21 -15.51 -0.87
#